data_AF-A0A2T0UC10-F1
#
_entry.id   AF-A0A2T0UC10-F1
#
_cell.length_a   1.000
_cell.length_b   1.000
_cell.length_c   1.000
_cell.angle_alpha   90.00
_cell.angle_beta   90.00
_cell.angle_gamma   90.00
#
_symmetry.space_group_name_H-M   'P 1'
#
loop_
_entity.id
_entity.type
_entity.pdbx_description
1 polymer ?
#
loop_
_entity_poly.entity_id
_entity_poly.type
_entity_poly.pdbx_seq_one_letter_code
_entity_poly.pdbx_strand_id
1 'polypeptide(L)'
;MANVTEQDVVNFLKQKITKLQNELKKAQSALDLFTGSTVEEGGEPVTEAIIKQAKPGRGPKADKVKALLAPEEYNSGLKLDGKIAYVLATNGPSFNTDIISKLQELEPEKNADKLFKAVMVKLSSLHKAGRIRGAKEGRKFKYQL
;
A
#
# COMPACT_ATOMS: atom_id res chain seq x y z
N MET A 1 -33.74 0.19 32.31
CA MET A 1 -33.03 0.92 31.25
C MET A 1 -31.91 1.69 31.93
N ALA A 2 -30.65 1.49 31.54
CA ALA A 2 -29.52 2.15 32.21
C ALA A 2 -29.51 3.63 31.80
N ASN A 3 -29.62 4.52 32.78
CA ASN A 3 -29.53 5.96 32.56
C ASN A 3 -28.04 6.30 32.35
N VAL A 4 -27.65 6.48 31.09
CA VAL A 4 -26.31 6.99 30.75
C VAL A 4 -26.20 8.39 31.32
N THR A 5 -25.22 8.61 32.19
CA THR A 5 -25.01 9.92 32.82
C THR A 5 -24.11 10.79 31.94
N GLU A 6 -24.18 12.10 32.10
CA GLU A 6 -23.25 13.03 31.44
C GLU A 6 -21.78 12.67 31.74
N GLN A 7 -21.51 12.17 32.95
CA GLN A 7 -20.19 11.70 33.35
C GLN A 7 -19.71 10.50 32.52
N ASP A 8 -20.61 9.59 32.16
CA ASP A 8 -20.30 8.43 31.30
C ASP A 8 -19.95 8.89 29.88
N VAL A 9 -20.65 9.91 29.37
CA VAL A 9 -20.34 10.52 28.08
C VAL A 9 -18.95 11.17 28.10
N VAL A 10 -18.64 11.93 29.15
CA VAL A 10 -17.31 12.56 29.31
C VAL A 10 -16.21 11.49 29.39
N ASN A 11 -16.43 10.42 30.14
CA ASN A 11 -15.47 9.32 30.27
C ASN A 11 -15.26 8.60 28.93
N PHE A 12 -16.33 8.32 28.20
CA PHE A 12 -16.25 7.72 26.87
C PHE A 12 -15.47 8.60 25.89
N LEU A 13 -15.75 9.91 25.87
CA LEU A 13 -15.03 10.86 25.01
C LEU A 13 -13.54 10.95 25.38
N LYS A 14 -13.20 10.97 26.67
CA LYS A 14 -11.80 10.92 27.12
C LYS A 14 -11.10 9.64 26.65
N GLN A 15 -11.72 8.47 26.84
CA GLN A 15 -11.18 7.20 26.36
C GLN A 15 -10.99 7.19 24.84
N LYS A 16 -11.94 7.78 24.10
CA LYS A 16 -11.87 7.92 22.64
C LYS A 16 -10.68 8.81 22.23
N ILE A 17 -10.48 9.93 22.91
CA ILE A 17 -9.33 10.84 22.67
C ILE A 17 -8.02 10.10 22.89
N THR A 18 -7.87 9.39 24.02
CA THR A 18 -6.65 8.64 24.33
C THR A 18 -6.38 7.55 23.29
N LYS A 19 -7.43 6.87 22.82
CA LYS A 19 -7.31 5.86 21.76
C LYS A 19 -6.82 6.47 20.45
N LEU A 20 -7.39 7.60 20.03
CA LEU A 20 -6.98 8.29 18.81
C LEU A 20 -5.54 8.81 18.91
N GLN A 21 -5.12 9.34 20.07
CA GLN A 21 -3.74 9.76 20.29
C GLN A 21 -2.76 8.58 20.17
N ASN A 22 -3.11 7.41 20.69
CA ASN A 22 -2.29 6.21 20.57
C ASN A 22 -2.19 5.73 19.11
N GLU A 23 -3.27 5.82 18.34
CA GLU A 23 -3.27 5.51 16.90
C GLU A 23 -2.39 6.50 16.12
N LEU A 24 -2.47 7.81 16.44
CA LEU A 24 -1.59 8.82 15.84
C LEU A 24 -0.11 8.57 16.13
N LYS A 25 0.24 8.24 17.37
CA LYS A 25 1.62 7.90 17.74
C LYS A 25 2.15 6.71 16.93
N LYS A 26 1.34 5.66 16.75
CA LYS A 26 1.72 4.51 15.93
C LYS A 26 1.93 4.87 14.47
N ALA A 27 1.06 5.71 13.91
CA ALA A 27 1.20 6.19 12.54
C ALA A 27 2.46 7.06 12.38
N GLN A 28 2.75 7.94 13.35
CA GLN A 28 3.97 8.74 13.38
C GLN A 28 5.23 7.86 13.44
N SER A 29 5.29 6.90 14.37
CA SER A 29 6.44 5.97 14.43
C SER A 29 6.63 5.18 13.13
N ALA A 30 5.56 4.79 12.45
CA ALA A 30 5.66 4.14 11.15
C ALA A 30 6.21 5.10 10.08
N LEU A 31 5.76 6.37 10.08
CA LEU A 31 6.29 7.40 9.19
C LEU A 31 7.76 7.70 9.46
N ASP A 32 8.18 7.75 10.72
CA ASP A 32 9.58 7.98 11.10
C ASP A 32 10.49 6.86 10.57
N LEU A 33 10.03 5.60 10.64
CA LEU A 33 10.72 4.46 10.04
C LEU A 33 10.84 4.57 8.51
N PHE A 34 9.83 5.11 7.82
CA PHE A 34 9.87 5.30 6.36
C PHE A 34 10.69 6.51 5.93
N THR A 35 10.72 7.56 6.74
CA THR A 35 11.44 8.80 6.44
C THR A 35 12.92 8.74 6.86
N GLY A 36 13.32 7.67 7.56
CA GLY A 36 14.70 7.53 8.05
C GLY A 36 15.04 8.57 9.11
N SER A 37 14.03 9.23 9.67
CA SER A 37 14.19 10.16 10.78
C SER A 37 14.28 9.36 12.07
N THR A 38 15.38 8.62 12.23
CA THR A 38 15.77 8.07 13.52
C THR A 38 16.16 9.25 14.40
N VAL A 39 15.20 9.79 15.14
CA VAL A 39 15.53 10.55 16.35
C VAL A 39 16.18 9.53 17.27
N GLU A 40 17.51 9.55 17.30
CA GLU A 40 18.30 8.76 18.21
C GLU A 40 17.98 9.17 19.64
N GLU A 41 17.33 8.29 20.38
CA GLU A 41 17.55 8.17 21.81
C GLU A 41 17.85 6.70 22.14
N GLY A 42 19.15 6.41 22.18
CA GLY A 42 19.79 5.66 23.27
C GLY A 42 19.47 4.17 23.42
N GLY A 43 20.42 3.32 23.02
CA GLY A 43 20.59 2.01 23.62
C GLY A 43 21.25 0.94 22.75
N GLU A 44 22.57 0.99 22.61
CA GLU A 44 23.42 -0.17 22.30
C GLU A 44 24.03 -0.73 23.60
N PRO A 45 24.70 -1.90 23.65
CA PRO A 45 24.74 -3.02 22.70
C PRO A 45 24.65 -4.41 23.41
N VAL A 46 24.26 -5.49 22.71
CA VAL A 46 24.70 -6.85 23.10
C VAL A 46 25.05 -7.69 21.86
N THR A 47 26.37 -7.74 21.65
CA THR A 47 27.24 -8.80 21.12
C THR A 47 26.66 -10.12 20.57
N GLU A 48 27.13 -10.41 19.37
CA GLU A 48 27.83 -11.64 18.91
C GLU A 48 27.21 -13.05 19.03
N ALA A 49 27.32 -13.70 17.87
CA ALA A 49 27.55 -15.12 17.62
C ALA A 49 26.34 -16.08 17.71
N ILE A 50 25.98 -16.67 16.56
CA ILE A 50 26.43 -18.02 16.20
C ILE A 50 26.16 -18.26 14.71
N ILE A 51 27.25 -18.54 13.99
CA ILE A 51 27.29 -19.04 12.62
C ILE A 51 26.79 -20.49 12.63
N LYS A 52 25.78 -20.82 11.82
CA LYS A 52 25.62 -22.17 11.26
C LYS A 52 25.47 -22.09 9.75
N GLN A 53 26.52 -22.55 9.09
CA GLN A 53 26.59 -22.83 7.66
C GLN A 53 25.45 -23.79 7.26
N ALA A 54 24.63 -23.36 6.31
CA ALA A 54 23.75 -24.25 5.56
C ALA A 54 23.96 -23.97 4.06
N LYS A 55 24.42 -25.04 3.39
CA LYS A 55 24.50 -25.38 1.95
C LYS A 55 23.95 -24.34 0.93
N PRO A 56 24.60 -24.16 -0.25
CA PRO A 56 24.15 -23.24 -1.29
C PRO A 56 22.93 -23.82 -2.03
N GLY A 57 21.77 -23.76 -1.38
CA GLY A 57 20.49 -23.83 -2.04
C GLY A 57 20.29 -22.53 -2.80
N ARG A 58 20.09 -22.64 -4.10
CA ARG A 58 19.76 -21.57 -5.04
C ARG A 58 18.46 -20.90 -4.60
N GLY A 59 18.54 -20.03 -3.60
CA GLY A 59 17.43 -19.20 -3.16
C GLY A 59 17.04 -18.25 -4.29
N PRO A 60 15.74 -17.96 -4.48
CA PRO A 60 15.35 -16.92 -5.41
C PRO A 60 16.02 -15.63 -4.94
N LYS A 61 16.86 -15.04 -5.79
CA LYS A 61 17.37 -13.69 -5.57
C LYS A 61 16.15 -12.83 -5.30
N ALA A 62 16.06 -12.29 -4.08
CA ALA A 62 15.16 -11.19 -3.79
C ALA A 62 15.70 -10.00 -4.58
N ASP A 63 15.38 -9.96 -5.88
CA ASP A 63 15.43 -8.74 -6.64
C ASP A 63 14.55 -7.77 -5.87
N LYS A 64 15.18 -6.75 -5.28
CA LYS A 64 14.51 -5.59 -4.72
C LYS A 64 13.79 -4.95 -5.90
N VAL A 65 12.56 -5.40 -6.13
CA VAL A 65 11.71 -4.84 -7.17
C VAL A 65 11.46 -3.40 -6.73
N LYS A 66 12.05 -2.46 -7.47
CA LYS A 66 11.71 -1.04 -7.37
C LYS A 66 10.19 -0.94 -7.49
N ALA A 67 9.54 -0.50 -6.40
CA ALA A 67 8.16 -0.07 -6.43
C ALA A 67 8.01 0.92 -7.59
N LEU A 68 6.91 0.81 -8.35
CA LEU A 68 6.64 1.77 -9.40
C LEU A 68 6.50 3.15 -8.77
N LEU A 69 7.39 4.07 -9.11
CA LEU A 69 7.17 5.49 -8.83
C LEU A 69 6.03 5.92 -9.74
N ALA A 70 4.87 6.17 -9.15
CA ALA A 70 3.75 6.74 -9.87
C ALA A 70 4.14 8.15 -10.33
N PRO A 71 4.00 8.48 -11.62
CA PRO A 71 4.15 9.86 -12.07
C PRO A 71 3.08 10.73 -11.39
N GLU A 72 3.43 11.94 -10.97
CA GLU A 72 2.47 12.90 -10.40
C GLU A 72 1.50 13.44 -11.48
N GLU A 73 1.86 13.30 -12.76
CA GLU A 73 1.08 13.79 -13.89
C GLU A 73 0.65 12.65 -14.84
N TYR A 74 -0.63 12.66 -15.20
CA TYR A 74 -1.18 11.75 -16.19
C TYR A 74 -0.72 12.16 -17.60
N ASN A 75 -0.04 11.25 -18.31
CA ASN A 75 0.36 11.48 -19.70
C ASN A 75 -0.20 10.35 -20.60
N SER A 76 -0.98 10.74 -21.62
CA SER A 76 -1.63 9.84 -22.58
C SER A 76 -0.63 9.04 -23.43
N GLY A 77 0.62 9.50 -23.54
CA GLY A 77 1.74 8.79 -24.20
C GLY A 77 2.41 7.72 -23.34
N LEU A 78 2.09 7.62 -22.04
CA LEU A 78 2.72 6.63 -21.16
C LEU A 78 2.23 5.21 -21.46
N LYS A 79 3.12 4.24 -21.23
CA LYS A 79 2.77 2.81 -21.22
C LYS A 79 1.64 2.57 -20.22
N LEU A 80 0.78 1.59 -20.52
CA LEU A 80 -0.32 1.15 -19.63
C LEU A 80 0.11 0.98 -18.17
N ASP A 81 1.34 0.52 -17.94
CA ASP A 81 1.93 0.34 -16.61
C ASP A 81 1.97 1.68 -15.82
N GLY A 82 2.34 2.78 -16.47
CA GLY A 82 2.38 4.11 -15.85
C GLY A 82 0.98 4.68 -15.61
N LYS A 83 0.02 4.37 -16.48
CA LYS A 83 -1.39 4.77 -16.31
C LYS A 83 -2.04 4.05 -15.13
N ILE A 84 -1.78 2.75 -14.99
CA ILE A 84 -2.25 1.97 -13.85
C ILE A 84 -1.59 2.47 -12.56
N ALA A 85 -0.28 2.77 -12.58
CA ALA A 85 0.41 3.34 -11.43
C ALA A 85 -0.16 4.71 -11.02
N TYR A 86 -0.44 5.59 -11.99
CA TYR A 86 -1.10 6.87 -11.72
C TYR A 86 -2.46 6.67 -11.03
N VAL A 87 -3.32 5.83 -11.59
CA VAL A 87 -4.65 5.57 -11.00
C VAL A 87 -4.55 4.97 -9.59
N LEU A 88 -3.60 4.07 -9.35
CA LEU A 88 -3.35 3.50 -8.02
C LEU A 88 -2.78 4.52 -7.03
N ALA A 89 -2.01 5.50 -7.49
CA ALA A 89 -1.49 6.57 -6.64
C ALA A 89 -2.56 7.62 -6.31
N THR A 90 -3.39 8.01 -7.28
CA THR A 90 -4.46 9.00 -7.08
C THR A 90 -5.60 8.45 -6.23
N ASN A 91 -6.02 7.20 -6.47
CA ASN A 91 -7.20 6.62 -5.81
C ASN A 91 -6.85 5.72 -4.63
N GLY A 92 -5.57 5.36 -4.47
CA GLY A 92 -5.16 4.37 -3.48
C GLY A 92 -5.62 2.94 -3.81
N PRO A 93 -5.68 2.05 -2.80
CA PRO A 93 -5.96 0.64 -3.00
C PRO A 93 -7.31 0.40 -3.68
N SER A 94 -7.29 -0.09 -4.93
CA SER A 94 -8.46 -0.14 -5.80
C SER A 94 -8.66 -1.53 -6.41
N PHE A 95 -9.91 -1.88 -6.72
CA PHE A 95 -10.20 -3.12 -7.43
C PHE A 95 -9.93 -2.97 -8.94
N ASN A 96 -9.76 -4.10 -9.63
CA ASN A 96 -9.60 -4.10 -11.09
C ASN A 96 -10.71 -3.34 -11.81
N THR A 97 -11.96 -3.46 -11.36
CA THR A 97 -13.11 -2.75 -11.93
C THR A 97 -12.94 -1.24 -11.82
N ASP A 98 -12.51 -0.76 -10.65
CA ASP A 98 -12.44 0.67 -10.34
C ASP A 98 -11.28 1.33 -11.09
N ILE A 99 -10.16 0.61 -11.21
CA ILE A 99 -9.00 1.04 -12.01
C ILE A 99 -9.42 1.20 -13.48
N ILE A 100 -10.22 0.27 -14.00
CA ILE A 100 -10.68 0.28 -15.39
C ILE A 100 -11.66 1.43 -15.62
N SER A 101 -12.65 1.61 -14.75
CA SER A 101 -13.59 2.73 -14.83
C SER A 101 -12.86 4.08 -14.86
N LYS A 102 -11.85 4.25 -14.01
CA LYS A 102 -11.07 5.49 -13.95
C LYS A 102 -10.15 5.68 -15.15
N LEU A 103 -9.56 4.60 -15.67
CA LEU A 103 -8.82 4.67 -16.93
C LEU A 103 -9.72 4.99 -18.12
N GLN A 104 -10.97 4.53 -18.11
CA GLN A 104 -11.95 4.82 -19.16
C GLN A 104 -12.47 6.27 -19.09
N GLU A 105 -12.61 6.83 -17.89
CA GLU A 105 -12.87 8.27 -17.70
C GLU A 105 -11.73 9.13 -18.28
N LEU A 106 -10.48 8.68 -18.15
CA LEU A 106 -9.30 9.39 -18.64
C LEU A 106 -9.03 9.16 -20.14
N GLU A 107 -9.43 8.01 -20.71
CA GLU A 107 -9.28 7.68 -22.13
C GLU A 107 -10.60 7.18 -22.74
N PRO A 108 -11.61 8.05 -22.91
CA PRO A 108 -12.90 7.64 -23.48
C PRO A 108 -12.78 7.20 -24.96
N GLU A 109 -11.71 7.59 -25.66
CA GLU A 109 -11.46 7.20 -27.05
C GLU A 109 -11.05 5.73 -27.24
N LYS A 110 -10.67 5.03 -26.16
CA LYS A 110 -10.25 3.62 -26.26
C LYS A 110 -11.40 2.64 -26.05
N ASN A 111 -11.42 1.61 -26.87
CA ASN A 111 -12.35 0.48 -26.74
C ASN A 111 -12.26 -0.17 -25.35
N ALA A 112 -13.35 -0.09 -24.58
CA ALA A 112 -13.43 -0.56 -23.20
C ALA A 112 -13.01 -2.04 -23.03
N ASP A 113 -13.42 -2.92 -23.95
CA ASP A 113 -13.09 -4.36 -23.89
C ASP A 113 -11.59 -4.63 -24.07
N LYS A 114 -10.94 -3.87 -24.95
CA LYS A 114 -9.48 -3.99 -25.18
C LYS A 114 -8.72 -3.44 -23.98
N LEU A 115 -9.19 -2.33 -23.41
CA LEU A 115 -8.63 -1.74 -22.20
C LEU A 115 -8.75 -2.71 -21.02
N PHE A 116 -9.92 -3.32 -20.81
CA PHE A 116 -10.17 -4.29 -19.74
C PHE A 116 -9.17 -5.45 -19.79
N LYS A 117 -9.06 -6.12 -20.94
CA LYS A 117 -8.13 -7.26 -21.11
C LYS A 117 -6.68 -6.83 -20.89
N ALA A 118 -6.28 -5.68 -21.44
CA ALA A 118 -4.93 -5.17 -21.29
C ALA A 118 -4.59 -4.84 -19.83
N VAL A 119 -5.49 -4.15 -19.12
CA VAL A 119 -5.31 -3.80 -17.70
C VAL A 119 -5.25 -5.06 -16.83
N MET A 120 -6.10 -6.06 -17.08
CA MET A 120 -6.09 -7.31 -16.31
C MET A 120 -4.77 -8.09 -16.46
N VAL A 121 -4.28 -8.23 -17.69
CA VAL A 121 -2.98 -8.87 -17.97
C VAL A 121 -1.84 -8.08 -17.34
N LYS A 122 -1.89 -6.75 -17.42
CA LYS A 122 -0.87 -5.87 -16.84
C LYS A 122 -0.87 -5.89 -15.32
N LEU A 123 -2.02 -5.80 -14.65
CA LEU A 123 -2.13 -5.94 -13.20
C LEU A 123 -1.54 -7.26 -12.71
N SER A 124 -1.86 -8.36 -13.41
CA SER A 124 -1.29 -9.68 -13.09
C SER A 124 0.23 -9.72 -13.25
N SER A 125 0.75 -9.10 -14.33
CA SER A 125 2.19 -9.00 -14.59
C SER A 125 2.89 -8.13 -13.55
N LEU A 126 2.32 -6.97 -13.20
CA LEU A 126 2.87 -6.04 -12.22
C LEU A 126 2.88 -6.65 -10.82
N HIS A 127 1.83 -7.37 -10.45
CA HIS A 127 1.74 -8.09 -9.18
C HIS A 127 2.79 -9.21 -9.10
N LYS A 128 2.90 -10.05 -10.15
CA LYS A 128 3.94 -11.09 -10.24
C LYS A 128 5.34 -10.51 -10.22
N ALA A 129 5.53 -9.35 -10.85
CA ALA A 129 6.79 -8.64 -10.88
C ALA A 129 7.10 -7.93 -9.55
N GLY A 130 6.23 -7.97 -8.54
CA GLY A 130 6.44 -7.32 -7.23
C GLY A 130 6.36 -5.79 -7.26
N ARG A 131 5.85 -5.20 -8.35
CA ARG A 131 5.77 -3.75 -8.56
C ARG A 131 4.53 -3.10 -7.95
N ILE A 132 3.50 -3.92 -7.71
CA ILE A 132 2.27 -3.58 -7.01
C ILE A 132 1.96 -4.71 -6.03
N ARG A 133 1.37 -4.40 -4.89
CA ARG A 133 0.88 -5.38 -3.92
C ARG A 133 -0.58 -5.70 -4.21
N GLY A 134 -0.92 -6.98 -4.19
CA GLY A 134 -2.28 -7.48 -4.35
C GLY A 134 -2.75 -8.15 -3.06
N ALA A 135 -3.85 -7.68 -2.49
CA ALA A 135 -4.51 -8.32 -1.35
C ALA A 135 -5.86 -8.90 -1.79
N LYS A 136 -6.10 -10.17 -1.44
CA LYS A 136 -7.40 -10.80 -1.69
C LYS A 136 -8.40 -10.31 -0.64
N GLU A 137 -9.40 -9.56 -1.07
CA GLU A 137 -10.48 -9.06 -0.22
C GLU A 137 -11.78 -9.76 -0.65
N GLY A 138 -12.10 -10.87 0.03
CA GLY A 138 -13.24 -11.72 -0.30
C GLY A 138 -13.09 -12.42 -1.66
N ARG A 139 -14.00 -12.11 -2.60
CA ARG A 139 -13.99 -12.64 -3.97
C ARG A 139 -13.21 -11.78 -4.97
N LYS A 140 -12.76 -10.59 -4.55
CA LYS A 140 -12.07 -9.63 -5.42
C LYS A 140 -10.60 -9.48 -5.00
N PHE A 141 -9.78 -8.99 -5.92
CA PHE A 141 -8.38 -8.65 -5.67
C PHE A 141 -8.26 -7.14 -5.63
N LYS A 142 -7.77 -6.62 -4.51
CA LYS A 142 -7.45 -5.21 -4.32
C LYS A 142 -5.98 -5.01 -4.64
N TYR A 143 -5.67 -4.05 -5.50
CA TYR A 143 -4.31 -3.72 -5.88
C TYR A 143 -3.92 -2.38 -5.26
N GLN A 144 -2.67 -2.30 -4.82
CA GLN A 144 -2.06 -1.07 -4.29
C GLN A 144 -0.60 -1.00 -4.76
N LEU A 145 -0.02 0.19 -4.75
CA LEU A 145 1.41 0.37 -4.95
C LEU A 145 2.22 -0.18 -3.77
#